data_AF-A0A1V5Z8G3-F1
#
_entry.id   AF-A0A1V5Z8G3-F1
#
_cell.length_a   1.000
_cell.length_b   1.000
_cell.length_c   1.000
_cell.angle_alpha   90.00
_cell.angle_beta   90.00
_cell.angle_gamma   90.00
#
_symmetry.space_group_name_H-M   'P 1'
#
loop_
_entity.id
_entity.type
_entity.pdbx_description
1 polymer ?
#
loop_
_entity_poly.entity_id
_entity_poly.type
_entity_poly.pdbx_seq_one_letter_code
_entity_poly.pdbx_strand_id
1 'polypeptide(L)'
;MELTNYIPTEHEEQRTFVQWFRRKFPDVRIFSIPNGGWRSPATAAKLKVEGLSKGVPDLFIPAWRTFVEMKRVKGGRLSPEQEDWKGYLEESGYQVLVCHGCEEAIKNLEEVCAWQI
;
A
#
# COMPACT_ATOMS: atom_id res chain seq x y z
N MET A 1 -2.15 17.05 -29.50
CA MET A 1 -2.87 16.64 -28.28
C MET A 1 -2.00 17.06 -27.12
N GLU A 2 -2.40 18.08 -26.36
CA GLU A 2 -1.71 18.42 -25.12
C GLU A 2 -1.74 17.19 -24.22
N LEU A 3 -0.55 16.69 -23.85
CA LEU A 3 -0.40 15.75 -22.76
C LEU A 3 -0.91 16.50 -21.51
N THR A 4 -2.11 16.14 -21.07
CA THR A 4 -2.65 16.68 -19.83
C THR A 4 -1.63 16.43 -18.72
N ASN A 5 -1.26 17.48 -17.95
CA ASN A 5 -0.42 17.39 -16.74
C ASN A 5 -1.11 16.63 -15.58
N TYR A 6 -1.90 15.61 -15.91
CA TYR A 6 -2.66 14.83 -14.95
C TYR A 6 -1.72 14.00 -14.08
N ILE A 7 -1.81 14.21 -12.77
CA ILE A 7 -1.08 13.42 -11.78
C ILE A 7 -2.12 12.62 -11.02
N PRO A 8 -2.14 11.28 -11.15
CA PRO A 8 -3.12 10.46 -10.47
C PRO A 8 -3.11 10.67 -8.95
N THR A 9 -4.26 10.49 -8.33
CA THR A 9 -4.40 10.42 -6.87
C THR A 9 -3.83 9.11 -6.36
N GLU A 10 -3.44 9.07 -5.09
CA GLU A 10 -2.96 7.83 -4.45
C GLU A 10 -4.01 6.71 -4.52
N HIS A 11 -5.28 7.08 -4.39
CA HIS A 11 -6.40 6.16 -4.59
C HIS A 11 -6.42 5.54 -5.99
N GLU A 12 -6.18 6.32 -7.04
CA GLU A 12 -6.15 5.82 -8.42
C GLU A 12 -4.94 4.93 -8.69
N GLU A 13 -3.78 5.30 -8.16
CA GLU A 13 -2.56 4.48 -8.23
C GLU A 13 -2.78 3.12 -7.57
N GLN A 14 -3.29 3.12 -6.33
CA GLN A 14 -3.61 1.90 -5.59
C GLN A 14 -4.67 1.04 -6.29
N ARG A 15 -5.74 1.66 -6.79
CA ARG A 15 -6.81 0.96 -7.52
C ARG A 15 -6.23 0.26 -8.76
N THR A 16 -5.38 0.95 -9.51
CA THR A 16 -4.77 0.42 -10.73
C THR A 16 -3.82 -0.74 -10.40
N PHE A 17 -2.99 -0.58 -9.36
CA PHE A 17 -2.09 -1.63 -8.90
C PHE A 17 -2.84 -2.89 -8.44
N VAL A 18 -3.89 -2.76 -7.63
CA VAL A 18 -4.68 -3.91 -7.16
C VAL A 18 -5.39 -4.62 -8.33
N GLN A 19 -5.87 -3.88 -9.33
CA GLN A 19 -6.46 -4.48 -10.53
C GLN A 19 -5.43 -5.28 -11.33
N TRP A 20 -4.24 -4.72 -11.54
CA TRP A 20 -3.14 -5.43 -12.20
C TRP A 20 -2.76 -6.69 -11.42
N PHE A 21 -2.56 -6.56 -10.10
CA PHE A 21 -2.14 -7.66 -9.22
C PHE A 21 -3.08 -8.86 -9.35
N ARG A 22 -4.40 -8.62 -9.21
CA ARG A 22 -5.42 -9.67 -9.23
C ARG A 22 -5.53 -10.35 -10.61
N ARG A 23 -5.20 -9.65 -11.69
CA ARG A 23 -5.15 -10.23 -13.04
C ARG A 23 -3.90 -11.08 -13.25
N LYS A 24 -2.76 -10.64 -12.72
CA LYS A 24 -1.46 -11.29 -12.87
C LYS A 24 -1.33 -12.53 -11.97
N PHE A 25 -1.83 -12.45 -10.74
CA PHE A 25 -1.68 -13.47 -9.70
C PHE A 25 -3.07 -13.89 -9.16
N PRO A 26 -3.87 -14.63 -9.94
CA PRO A 26 -5.25 -14.96 -9.56
C PRO A 26 -5.35 -15.80 -8.28
N ASP A 27 -4.32 -16.58 -7.96
CA ASP A 27 -4.28 -17.47 -6.78
C ASP A 27 -3.65 -16.81 -5.55
N VAL A 28 -3.14 -15.59 -5.68
CA VAL A 28 -2.50 -14.85 -4.58
C VAL A 28 -3.45 -13.77 -4.06
N ARG A 29 -3.61 -13.70 -2.75
CA ARG A 29 -4.51 -12.74 -2.11
C ARG A 29 -3.80 -11.41 -1.85
N ILE A 30 -4.49 -10.32 -2.17
CA ILE A 30 -4.15 -8.96 -1.77
C ILE A 30 -5.41 -8.27 -1.23
N PHE A 31 -5.26 -7.53 -0.14
CA PHE A 31 -6.34 -6.72 0.41
C PHE A 31 -5.82 -5.40 0.97
N SER A 32 -6.70 -4.41 1.00
CA SER A 32 -6.42 -3.09 1.56
C SER A 32 -6.67 -3.04 3.05
N ILE A 33 -5.84 -2.28 3.76
CA ILE A 33 -6.00 -1.89 5.14
C ILE A 33 -6.41 -0.40 5.13
N PRO A 34 -7.71 -0.09 5.26
CA PRO A 34 -8.25 1.23 4.92
C PRO A 34 -8.01 2.29 6.01
N ASN A 35 -6.75 2.62 6.28
CA ASN A 35 -6.37 3.53 7.36
C ASN A 35 -6.64 5.02 7.05
N GLY A 36 -6.68 5.42 5.77
CA GLY A 36 -6.80 6.82 5.34
C GLY A 36 -8.20 7.34 4.95
N GLY A 37 -9.22 6.48 4.85
CA GLY A 37 -10.54 6.89 4.36
C GLY A 37 -11.32 7.82 5.32
N TRP A 38 -12.06 8.79 4.78
CA TRP A 38 -12.93 9.65 5.61
C TRP A 38 -13.90 8.81 6.44
N ARG A 39 -14.09 9.22 7.69
CA ARG A 39 -15.02 8.61 8.63
C ARG A 39 -15.47 9.63 9.66
N SER A 40 -16.64 9.41 10.25
CA SER A 40 -17.09 10.24 11.37
C SER A 40 -16.14 10.12 12.57
N PRO A 41 -16.01 11.15 13.43
CA PRO A 41 -15.20 11.06 14.65
C PRO A 41 -15.59 9.89 15.55
N ALA A 42 -16.88 9.61 15.68
CA ALA A 42 -17.39 8.47 16.45
C ALA A 42 -16.94 7.13 15.86
N THR A 43 -17.00 6.97 14.53
CA THR A 43 -16.49 5.78 13.83
C THR A 43 -14.98 5.64 14.00
N ALA A 44 -14.22 6.73 13.88
CA ALA A 44 -12.78 6.71 14.10
C ALA A 44 -12.42 6.24 15.52
N ALA A 45 -13.15 6.72 16.54
CA ALA A 45 -12.92 6.34 17.92
C ALA A 45 -13.19 4.84 18.15
N LYS A 46 -14.30 4.31 17.63
CA LYS A 46 -14.61 2.87 17.70
C LYS A 46 -13.54 2.03 17.03
N LEU A 47 -13.17 2.36 15.79
CA LEU A 47 -12.16 1.62 15.04
C LEU A 47 -10.80 1.63 15.75
N LYS A 48 -10.40 2.75 16.38
CA LYS A 48 -9.16 2.79 17.18
C LYS A 48 -9.18 1.80 18.34
N VAL A 49 -10.32 1.66 19.04
CA VAL A 49 -10.49 0.66 20.10
C VAL A 49 -10.49 -0.77 19.53
N GLU A 50 -10.99 -0.95 18.31
CA GLU A 50 -10.96 -2.23 17.58
C GLU A 50 -9.57 -2.56 16.99
N GLY A 51 -8.57 -1.69 17.16
CA GLY A 51 -7.19 -1.94 16.74
C GLY A 51 -6.75 -1.22 15.46
N LEU A 52 -7.56 -0.30 14.93
CA LEU A 52 -7.13 0.57 13.83
C LEU A 52 -5.91 1.40 14.24
N SER A 53 -4.79 1.10 13.61
CA SER A 53 -3.51 1.73 13.88
C SER A 53 -3.13 2.70 12.76
N LYS A 54 -2.84 3.94 13.13
CA LYS A 54 -2.35 4.95 12.19
C LYS A 54 -0.97 4.52 11.66
N GLY A 55 -0.76 4.64 10.36
CA GLY A 55 0.54 4.39 9.72
C GLY A 55 0.78 2.96 9.23
N VAL A 56 -0.10 2.00 9.54
CA VAL A 56 -0.01 0.65 8.95
C VAL A 56 -0.13 0.76 7.42
N PRO A 57 0.73 0.09 6.64
CA PRO A 57 0.73 0.17 5.18
C PRO A 57 -0.60 -0.15 4.52
N ASP A 58 -0.85 0.44 3.35
CA ASP A 58 -2.15 0.41 2.67
C ASP A 58 -2.61 -0.97 2.23
N LEU A 59 -1.68 -1.85 1.83
CA LEU A 59 -1.98 -3.16 1.26
C LEU A 59 -1.16 -4.25 1.93
N PHE A 60 -1.73 -5.45 1.99
CA PHE A 60 -1.02 -6.64 2.47
C PHE A 60 -1.24 -7.84 1.54
N ILE A 61 -0.14 -8.56 1.29
CA ILE A 61 -0.07 -9.77 0.49
C ILE A 61 0.43 -10.90 1.39
N PRO A 62 -0.47 -11.70 2.00
CA PRO A 62 -0.09 -12.67 3.03
C PRO A 62 0.87 -13.75 2.55
N ALA A 63 0.67 -14.26 1.34
CA ALA A 63 1.48 -15.36 0.79
C ALA A 63 2.96 -15.00 0.69
N TRP A 64 3.27 -13.71 0.56
CA TRP A 64 4.63 -13.22 0.33
C TRP A 64 5.20 -12.48 1.54
N ARG A 65 4.44 -12.37 2.64
CA ARG A 65 4.78 -11.56 3.81
C ARG A 65 5.12 -10.11 3.42
N THR A 66 4.40 -9.56 2.44
CA THR A 66 4.71 -8.26 1.85
C THR A 66 3.60 -7.26 2.13
N PHE A 67 3.97 -6.12 2.70
CA PHE A 67 3.15 -4.92 2.77
C PHE A 67 3.53 -3.97 1.64
N VAL A 68 2.55 -3.22 1.14
CA VAL A 68 2.77 -2.16 0.15
C VAL A 68 2.12 -0.87 0.67
N GLU A 69 2.94 0.15 0.84
CA GLU A 69 2.55 1.53 1.15
C GLU A 69 2.56 2.32 -0.17
N MET A 70 1.40 2.81 -0.57
CA MET A 70 1.23 3.54 -1.82
C MET A 70 1.45 5.03 -1.59
N LYS A 71 2.20 5.66 -2.47
CA LYS A 71 2.40 7.11 -2.51
C LYS A 71 2.01 7.65 -3.87
N ARG A 72 1.60 8.92 -3.89
CA ARG A 72 1.50 9.66 -5.16
C ARG A 72 2.88 9.75 -5.81
N VAL A 73 2.90 9.65 -7.14
CA VAL A 73 4.10 9.82 -7.99
C VAL A 73 4.85 11.12 -7.67
N LYS A 74 4.12 12.19 -7.31
CA LYS A 74 4.72 13.45 -6.87
C LYS A 74 4.22 13.86 -5.49
N GLY A 75 5.16 14.18 -4.59
CA GLY A 75 4.89 14.80 -3.29
C GLY A 75 4.53 13.84 -2.15
N GLY A 76 4.39 12.53 -2.40
CA GLY A 76 4.23 11.55 -1.34
C GLY A 76 5.51 11.38 -0.53
N ARG A 77 5.41 11.31 0.79
CA ARG A 77 6.47 10.95 1.74
C ARG A 77 5.87 10.09 2.83
N LEU A 78 6.69 9.27 3.50
CA LEU A 78 6.25 8.59 4.71
C LEU A 78 5.97 9.62 5.81
N SER A 79 4.93 9.39 6.58
CA SER A 79 4.77 10.05 7.88
C SER A 79 5.65 9.34 8.93
N PRO A 80 5.95 9.99 10.07
CA PRO A 80 6.70 9.35 11.15
C PRO A 80 6.07 8.02 11.62
N GLU A 81 4.74 7.93 11.67
CA GLU A 81 4.07 6.67 12.04
C GLU A 81 4.23 5.59 10.98
N GLN A 82 4.34 5.94 9.70
CA GLN A 82 4.57 4.98 8.63
C GLN A 82 6.02 4.49 8.63
N GLU A 83 6.98 5.35 8.98
CA GLU A 83 8.38 4.95 9.19
C GLU A 83 8.50 3.98 10.37
N ASP A 84 7.82 4.26 11.49
CA ASP A 84 7.78 3.38 12.66
C ASP A 84 7.19 2.00 12.33
N TRP A 85 6.01 1.96 11.69
CA TRP A 85 5.40 0.70 11.25
C TRP A 85 6.27 -0.07 10.26
N LYS A 86 6.93 0.63 9.34
CA LYS A 86 7.86 0.01 8.40
C LYS A 86 8.99 -0.71 9.16
N GLY A 87 9.65 -0.03 10.09
CA GLY A 87 10.72 -0.61 10.90
C GLY A 87 10.26 -1.84 11.68
N TYR A 88 9.13 -1.72 12.40
CA TYR A 88 8.56 -2.83 13.17
C TYR A 88 8.22 -4.05 12.31
N LEU A 89 7.63 -3.85 11.13
CA LEU A 89 7.26 -4.93 10.22
C LEU A 89 8.50 -5.62 9.63
N GLU A 90 9.52 -4.85 9.25
CA GLU A 90 10.79 -5.36 8.76
C GLU A 90 11.52 -6.19 9.84
N GLU A 91 11.58 -5.71 11.07
CA GLU A 91 12.11 -6.45 12.22
C GLU A 91 11.33 -7.76 12.49
N SER A 92 10.03 -7.76 12.18
CA SER A 92 9.16 -8.94 12.29
C SER A 92 9.26 -9.91 11.10
N GLY A 93 10.20 -9.68 10.18
CA GLY A 93 10.43 -10.53 9.01
C GLY A 93 9.36 -10.40 7.93
N TYR A 94 8.71 -9.24 7.84
CA TYR A 94 7.90 -8.85 6.70
C TYR A 94 8.70 -7.94 5.77
N GLN A 95 8.33 -7.90 4.51
CA GLN A 95 8.82 -6.91 3.56
C GLN A 95 7.83 -5.74 3.50
N VAL A 96 8.35 -4.52 3.40
CA VAL A 96 7.52 -3.32 3.24
C VAL A 96 8.01 -2.55 2.02
N LEU A 97 7.19 -2.52 0.97
CA LEU A 97 7.45 -1.75 -0.24
C LEU A 97 6.81 -0.38 -0.11
N VAL A 98 7.59 0.68 -0.28
CA VAL A 98 7.08 2.06 -0.37
C VAL A 98 7.16 2.48 -1.83
N CYS A 99 6.02 2.69 -2.47
CA CYS A 99 5.94 2.78 -3.93
C CYS A 99 5.29 4.09 -4.38
N HIS A 100 6.00 4.90 -5.18
CA HIS A 100 5.48 6.13 -5.75
C HIS A 100 4.78 5.86 -7.09
N GLY A 101 3.48 5.60 -7.00
CA GLY A 101 2.63 5.27 -8.14
C GLY A 101 2.58 3.78 -8.47
N CYS A 102 1.67 3.43 -9.37
CA CYS A 102 1.39 2.06 -9.78
C CYS A 102 2.57 1.41 -10.51
N GLU A 103 3.27 2.16 -11.35
CA GLU A 103 4.39 1.62 -12.14
C GLU A 103 5.54 1.15 -11.25
N GLU A 104 5.91 1.96 -10.24
CA GLU A 104 6.93 1.57 -9.26
C GLU A 104 6.45 0.40 -8.41
N ALA A 105 5.18 0.38 -8.00
CA ALA A 105 4.62 -0.73 -7.24
C ALA A 105 4.69 -2.06 -7.99
N ILE A 106 4.40 -2.06 -9.30
CA ILE A 106 4.53 -3.23 -10.17
C ILE A 106 5.99 -3.69 -10.20
N LYS A 107 6.91 -2.78 -10.52
CA LYS A 107 8.33 -3.10 -10.66
C LYS A 107 8.90 -3.69 -9.37
N ASN A 108 8.68 -3.04 -8.23
CA ASN A 108 9.21 -3.49 -6.94
C ASN A 108 8.63 -4.85 -6.54
N LEU A 109 7.35 -5.10 -6.85
CA LEU A 109 6.72 -6.36 -6.53
C LEU A 109 7.20 -7.51 -7.42
N GLU A 110 7.46 -7.25 -8.71
CA GLU A 110 8.03 -8.24 -9.61
C GLU A 110 9.44 -8.68 -9.15
N GLU A 111 10.23 -7.75 -8.60
CA GLU A 111 11.51 -8.07 -7.96
C GLU A 111 11.33 -8.97 -6.74
N VAL A 112 10.29 -8.77 -5.92
CA VAL A 112 9.96 -9.65 -4.78
C VAL A 112 9.53 -11.05 -5.24
N CYS A 113 8.64 -11.14 -6.23
CA CYS A 113 8.12 -12.41 -6.72
C CYS A 113 9.20 -13.32 -7.31
N ALA A 114 10.22 -12.73 -7.94
CA ALA A 114 11.33 -13.49 -8.54
C ALA A 114 12.12 -14.34 -7.51
N TRP A 115 11.99 -14.06 -6.22
CA TRP A 115 12.63 -14.81 -5.14
C TRP A 115 11.71 -15.82 -4.44
N GLN A 116 10.43 -15.89 -4.83
CA GLN A 116 9.42 -16.73 -4.18
C GLN A 116 8.90 -17.89 -5.05
N ILE A 117 9.44 -18.03 -6.26
CA ILE A 117 9.24 -19.16 -7.19
C ILE A 117 10.56 -19.91 -7.29
#